data_AF-A0A255Z2E3-F1
#
_entry.id   AF-A0A255Z2E3-F1
#
_cell.length_a   1.000
_cell.length_b   1.000
_cell.length_c   1.000
_cell.angle_alpha   90.00
_cell.angle_beta   90.00
_cell.angle_gamma   90.00
#
_symmetry.space_group_name_H-M   'P 1'
#
loop_
_entity.id
_entity.type
_entity.pdbx_description
1 polymer ?
#
loop_
_entity_poly.entity_id
_entity_poly.type
_entity_poly.pdbx_seq_one_letter_code
_entity_poly.pdbx_strand_id
1 'polypeptide(L)'
;MIRRLPALCMALSVLVLLPGCLSPRWAQPINPFMNDDTDRGRAALQARDYVMALEFYGRLAQEDPEDMGARYQLALIHQEIGRHEEAYGLFRVVYVSGSEEEAPRLDGSTSEEPLFVAAERHLRLLGGRLDKNDAGLREIQEERARRIEAEKAVVEEEKQERAERGNRYGEGKVPCSMTTLRVC
;
A
#
# COMPACT_ATOMS: atom_id res chain seq x y z
N MET A 1 18.84 -19.25 70.64
CA MET A 1 19.50 -18.53 69.51
C MET A 1 19.28 -19.35 68.24
N ILE A 2 18.53 -18.77 67.30
CA ILE A 2 17.86 -19.43 66.17
C ILE A 2 18.83 -19.53 64.98
N ARG A 3 19.08 -20.74 64.46
CA ARG A 3 19.80 -21.00 63.19
C ARG A 3 18.82 -21.56 62.16
N ARG A 4 18.19 -20.69 61.37
CA ARG A 4 17.43 -21.04 60.16
C ARG A 4 17.80 -20.05 59.06
N LEU A 5 18.92 -20.31 58.37
CA LEU A 5 19.44 -19.47 57.29
C LEU A 5 19.97 -20.21 56.04
N PRO A 6 19.63 -21.48 55.71
CA PRO A 6 20.06 -22.06 54.41
C PRO A 6 19.06 -21.86 53.26
N ALA A 7 17.76 -21.66 53.55
CA ALA A 7 16.73 -21.62 52.50
C ALA A 7 16.70 -20.31 51.69
N LEU A 8 17.09 -19.19 52.30
CA LEU A 8 17.10 -17.87 51.65
C LEU A 8 18.21 -17.74 50.60
N CYS A 9 19.36 -18.40 50.81
CA CYS A 9 20.47 -18.38 49.85
C CYS A 9 20.18 -19.16 48.57
N MET A 10 19.40 -20.24 48.64
CA MET A 10 19.05 -21.04 47.46
C MET A 10 17.98 -20.37 46.58
N ALA A 11 17.09 -19.56 47.15
CA ALA A 11 16.10 -18.81 46.37
C ALA A 11 16.74 -17.64 45.60
N LEU A 12 17.78 -17.01 46.18
CA LEU A 12 18.49 -15.89 45.56
C LEU A 12 19.39 -16.32 44.39
N SER A 13 19.95 -17.53 44.44
CA SER A 13 20.77 -18.06 43.33
C SER A 13 19.95 -18.44 42.09
N VAL A 14 18.70 -18.88 42.26
CA VAL A 14 17.79 -19.19 41.14
C VAL A 14 17.36 -17.93 40.38
N LEU A 15 17.25 -16.79 41.08
CA LEU A 15 16.83 -15.52 40.47
C LEU A 15 17.95 -14.82 39.68
N VAL A 16 19.22 -15.13 39.98
CA VAL A 16 20.40 -14.56 39.31
C VAL A 16 20.87 -15.40 38.10
N LEU A 17 20.46 -16.67 38.00
CA LEU A 17 20.81 -17.57 36.88
C LEU A 17 19.74 -17.64 35.77
N LEU A 18 18.62 -16.92 35.91
CA LEU A 18 17.57 -16.80 34.90
C LEU A 18 17.51 -15.43 34.15
N PRO A 19 18.61 -14.69 33.88
CA PRO A 19 18.50 -13.43 33.13
C PRO A 19 18.32 -13.66 31.62
N GLY A 20 18.40 -14.91 31.13
CA GLY A 20 18.44 -15.21 29.69
C GLY A 20 17.10 -15.37 28.98
N CYS A 21 15.98 -15.49 29.68
CA CYS A 21 14.66 -15.73 29.07
C CYS A 21 13.67 -14.57 29.23
N LEU A 22 14.12 -13.46 29.82
CA LEU A 22 13.28 -12.32 30.17
C LEU A 22 13.78 -11.00 29.57
N SER A 23 14.45 -11.01 28.41
CA SER A 23 14.40 -9.80 27.59
C SER A 23 12.96 -9.70 27.09
N PRO A 24 12.19 -8.70 27.55
CA PRO A 24 10.84 -8.54 27.05
C PRO A 24 10.90 -8.27 25.54
N ARG A 25 9.92 -8.76 24.78
CA ARG A 25 9.84 -8.50 23.32
C ARG A 25 9.83 -6.99 23.00
N TRP A 26 9.39 -6.15 23.94
CA TRP A 26 9.43 -4.68 23.87
C TRP A 26 10.80 -4.03 24.12
N ALA A 27 11.81 -4.81 24.52
CA ALA A 27 13.17 -4.34 24.81
C ALA A 27 14.17 -4.69 23.70
N GLN A 28 13.72 -5.15 22.53
CA GLN A 28 14.60 -5.21 21.37
C GLN A 28 14.97 -3.76 21.00
N PRO A 29 16.27 -3.40 20.95
CA PRO A 29 16.66 -2.07 20.56
C PRO A 29 16.14 -1.83 19.14
N ILE A 30 15.22 -0.88 19.00
CA ILE A 30 14.78 -0.35 17.72
C ILE A 30 16.07 0.02 16.99
N ASN A 31 16.36 -0.66 15.88
CA ASN A 31 17.56 -0.38 15.10
C ASN A 31 17.45 1.09 14.64
N PRO A 32 18.29 2.01 15.14
CA PRO A 32 18.13 3.45 14.91
C PRO A 32 18.44 3.87 13.46
N PHE A 33 18.70 2.90 12.58
CA PHE A 33 18.82 3.08 11.14
C PHE A 33 17.53 2.74 10.36
N MET A 34 16.53 2.11 10.98
CA MET A 34 15.18 2.00 10.37
C MET A 34 14.38 3.23 10.77
N ASN A 35 14.40 4.28 9.96
CA ASN A 35 13.73 5.54 10.26
C ASN A 35 12.33 5.65 9.64
N ASP A 36 11.96 4.74 8.73
CA ASP A 36 10.65 4.69 8.10
C ASP A 36 9.79 3.59 8.75
N ASP A 37 8.57 3.95 9.16
CA ASP A 37 7.59 2.99 9.69
C ASP A 37 7.21 1.94 8.63
N THR A 38 7.40 2.23 7.33
CA THR A 38 7.24 1.27 6.23
C THR A 38 8.24 0.12 6.32
N ASP A 39 9.53 0.43 6.53
CA ASP A 39 10.58 -0.58 6.64
C ASP A 39 10.42 -1.43 7.91
N ARG A 40 10.03 -0.79 9.01
CA ARG A 40 9.73 -1.48 10.27
C ARG A 40 8.51 -2.39 10.13
N GLY A 41 7.45 -1.91 9.47
CA GLY A 41 6.27 -2.70 9.16
C GLY A 41 6.59 -3.92 8.30
N ARG A 42 7.40 -3.76 7.25
CA ARG A 42 7.87 -4.86 6.39
C ARG A 42 8.72 -5.87 7.15
N ALA A 43 9.65 -5.42 7.98
CA ALA A 43 10.47 -6.30 8.81
C ALA A 43 9.61 -7.10 9.82
N ALA A 44 8.61 -6.45 10.43
CA ALA A 44 7.66 -7.12 11.31
C ALA A 44 6.85 -8.20 10.57
N LEU A 45 6.39 -7.92 9.35
CA LEU A 45 5.70 -8.89 8.49
C LEU A 45 6.58 -10.10 8.16
N GLN A 46 7.84 -9.86 7.78
CA GLN A 46 8.80 -10.94 7.49
C GLN A 46 9.07 -11.81 8.74
N ALA A 47 9.09 -11.20 9.92
CA ALA A 47 9.19 -11.90 11.20
C ALA A 47 7.87 -12.55 11.67
N ARG A 48 6.78 -12.41 10.91
CA ARG A 48 5.40 -12.80 11.27
C ARG A 48 4.95 -12.22 12.62
N ASP A 49 5.49 -11.05 12.99
CA ASP A 49 5.06 -10.30 14.15
C ASP A 49 3.90 -9.38 13.78
N TYR A 50 2.71 -9.97 13.70
CA TYR A 50 1.51 -9.25 13.29
C TYR A 50 1.10 -8.14 14.28
N VAL A 51 1.51 -8.22 15.55
CA VAL A 51 1.23 -7.18 16.55
C VAL A 51 2.01 -5.93 16.22
N MET A 52 3.31 -6.06 15.98
CA MET A 52 4.14 -4.92 15.59
C MET A 52 3.77 -4.40 14.20
N ALA A 53 3.45 -5.30 13.26
CA ALA A 53 3.03 -4.90 11.92
C ALA A 53 1.73 -4.05 11.95
N LEU A 54 0.75 -4.44 12.78
CA LEU A 54 -0.47 -3.64 12.98
C LEU A 54 -0.15 -2.23 13.52
N GLU A 55 0.83 -2.12 14.42
CA GLU A 55 1.19 -0.83 15.00
C GLU A 55 1.81 0.11 13.95
N PHE A 56 2.78 -0.38 13.18
CA PHE A 56 3.46 0.43 12.17
C PHE A 56 2.53 0.78 11.00
N TYR A 57 1.84 -0.19 10.40
CA TYR A 57 0.90 0.10 9.31
C TYR A 57 -0.34 0.86 9.79
N GLY A 58 -0.74 0.69 11.05
CA GLY A 58 -1.79 1.48 11.66
C GLY A 58 -1.41 2.95 11.81
N ARG A 59 -0.14 3.25 12.15
CA ARG A 59 0.39 4.62 12.16
C ARG A 59 0.46 5.21 10.75
N LEU A 60 1.00 4.48 9.79
CA LEU A 60 1.06 4.93 8.39
C LEU A 60 -0.32 5.30 7.84
N ALA A 61 -1.32 4.43 8.03
CA ALA A 61 -2.69 4.71 7.57
C ALA A 61 -3.40 5.84 8.34
N GLN A 62 -2.90 6.22 9.52
CA GLN A 62 -3.40 7.39 10.28
C GLN A 62 -2.72 8.69 9.85
N GLU A 63 -1.41 8.64 9.59
CA GLU A 63 -0.62 9.77 9.12
C GLU A 63 -1.01 10.18 7.71
N ASP A 64 -1.17 9.21 6.81
CA ASP A 64 -1.65 9.43 5.45
C ASP A 64 -2.95 8.65 5.18
N PRO A 65 -4.10 9.33 5.30
CA PRO A 65 -5.38 8.75 4.93
C PRO A 65 -5.59 8.56 3.43
N GLU A 66 -4.66 8.90 2.55
CA GLU A 66 -4.76 8.58 1.11
C GLU A 66 -3.83 7.44 0.71
N ASP A 67 -2.92 6.99 1.59
CA ASP A 67 -2.07 5.83 1.34
C ASP A 67 -2.91 4.53 1.32
N MET A 68 -3.19 4.06 0.09
CA MET A 68 -3.94 2.84 -0.15
C MET A 68 -3.04 1.60 0.01
N GLY A 69 -1.74 1.74 -0.21
CA GLY A 69 -0.75 0.69 0.03
C GLY A 69 -0.68 0.29 1.51
N ALA A 70 -0.57 1.26 2.41
CA ALA A 70 -0.56 1.02 3.86
C ALA A 70 -1.89 0.39 4.33
N ARG A 71 -3.03 0.85 3.83
CA ARG A 71 -4.34 0.24 4.15
C ARG A 71 -4.49 -1.17 3.62
N TYR A 72 -3.99 -1.44 2.43
CA TYR A 72 -4.02 -2.76 1.85
C TYR A 72 -3.14 -3.73 2.67
N GLN A 73 -1.95 -3.30 3.10
CA GLN A 73 -1.11 -4.09 4.01
C GLN A 73 -1.81 -4.35 5.35
N LEU A 74 -2.45 -3.33 5.92
CA LEU A 74 -3.25 -3.48 7.13
C LEU A 74 -4.39 -4.49 6.95
N ALA A 75 -5.07 -4.47 5.80
CA ALA A 75 -6.13 -5.43 5.46
C ALA A 75 -5.59 -6.87 5.37
N LEU A 76 -4.43 -7.07 4.74
CA LEU A 76 -3.75 -8.37 4.68
C LEU A 76 -3.39 -8.87 6.07
N ILE A 77 -2.85 -8.00 6.94
CA ILE A 77 -2.52 -8.34 8.33
C ILE A 77 -3.77 -8.78 9.09
N HIS A 78 -4.88 -8.03 8.98
CA HIS A 78 -6.15 -8.41 9.59
C HIS A 78 -6.65 -9.76 9.07
N GLN A 79 -6.51 -10.02 7.78
CA GLN A 79 -6.89 -11.30 7.19
C GLN A 79 -6.07 -12.47 7.78
N GLU A 80 -4.75 -12.31 7.92
CA GLU A 80 -3.84 -13.32 8.49
C GLU A 80 -4.11 -13.59 9.98
N ILE A 81 -4.49 -12.57 10.74
CA ILE A 81 -4.89 -12.71 12.16
C ILE A 81 -6.27 -13.39 12.30
N GLY A 82 -7.07 -13.46 11.23
CA GLY A 82 -8.43 -14.00 11.24
C GLY A 82 -9.52 -12.97 11.50
N ARG A 83 -9.17 -11.68 11.53
CA ARG A 83 -10.10 -10.54 11.66
C ARG A 83 -10.71 -10.21 10.30
N HIS A 84 -11.56 -11.11 9.81
CA HIS A 84 -12.10 -11.06 8.44
C HIS A 84 -13.03 -9.88 8.18
N GLU A 85 -13.77 -9.42 9.19
CA GLU A 85 -14.67 -8.28 9.07
C GLU A 85 -13.91 -6.97 8.84
N GLU A 86 -12.87 -6.74 9.64
CA GLU A 86 -12.00 -5.57 9.55
C GLU A 86 -11.20 -5.59 8.25
N ALA A 87 -10.67 -6.76 7.87
CA ALA A 87 -10.00 -6.95 6.59
C ALA A 87 -10.94 -6.62 5.42
N TYR A 88 -12.17 -7.13 5.42
CA TYR A 88 -13.16 -6.84 4.38
C TYR A 88 -13.46 -5.34 4.28
N GLY A 89 -13.61 -4.66 5.42
CA GLY A 89 -13.83 -3.21 5.46
C GLY A 89 -12.68 -2.42 4.81
N LEU A 90 -11.44 -2.77 5.13
CA LEU A 90 -10.26 -2.11 4.58
C LEU A 90 -10.07 -2.40 3.09
N PHE A 91 -10.23 -3.66 2.66
CA PHE A 91 -10.19 -4.00 1.22
C PHE A 91 -11.27 -3.27 0.43
N ARG A 92 -12.44 -3.03 1.03
CA ARG A 92 -13.51 -2.27 0.38
C ARG A 92 -13.11 -0.82 0.15
N VAL A 93 -12.44 -0.19 1.12
CA VAL A 93 -11.92 1.18 0.97
C VAL A 93 -10.90 1.25 -0.16
N VAL A 94 -9.93 0.33 -0.18
CA VAL A 94 -8.90 0.24 -1.23
C VAL A 94 -9.51 -0.03 -2.60
N TYR A 95 -10.52 -0.91 -2.66
CA TYR A 95 -11.22 -1.19 -3.90
C TYR A 95 -11.95 0.05 -4.42
N VAL A 96 -12.71 0.74 -3.56
CA VAL A 96 -13.52 1.92 -3.92
C VAL A 96 -12.65 3.12 -4.32
N SER A 97 -11.52 3.34 -3.64
CA SER A 97 -10.57 4.38 -4.06
C SER A 97 -10.03 4.12 -5.47
N GLY A 98 -9.95 2.84 -5.86
CA GLY A 98 -9.54 2.39 -7.18
C GLY A 98 -8.15 2.88 -7.54
N SER A 99 -7.22 2.87 -6.58
CA SER A 99 -5.82 3.22 -6.84
C SER A 99 -5.20 2.21 -7.81
N GLU A 100 -4.51 2.74 -8.83
CA GLU A 100 -3.75 1.97 -9.82
C GLU A 100 -2.32 1.65 -9.34
N GLU A 101 -1.95 2.04 -8.12
CA GLU A 101 -0.68 1.67 -7.49
C GLU A 101 -0.47 0.15 -7.48
N GLU A 102 0.78 -0.28 -7.55
CA GLU A 102 1.14 -1.70 -7.51
C GLU A 102 0.81 -2.31 -6.14
N ALA A 103 0.13 -3.47 -6.15
CA ALA A 103 -0.26 -4.13 -4.91
C ALA A 103 0.95 -4.68 -4.14
N PRO A 104 1.24 -4.17 -2.93
CA PRO A 104 2.36 -4.67 -2.16
C PRO A 104 1.97 -6.01 -1.52
N ARG A 105 2.91 -6.96 -1.49
CA ARG A 105 2.74 -8.29 -0.89
C ARG A 105 3.32 -8.33 0.51
N LEU A 106 2.94 -9.33 1.30
CA LEU A 106 3.43 -9.51 2.68
C LEU A 106 4.94 -9.80 2.76
N ASP A 107 5.53 -10.37 1.71
CA ASP A 107 6.97 -10.64 1.62
C ASP A 107 7.80 -9.38 1.31
N GLY A 108 7.13 -8.26 1.03
CA GLY A 108 7.74 -7.00 0.63
C GLY A 108 8.02 -6.88 -0.86
N SER A 109 7.62 -7.84 -1.69
CA SER A 109 7.58 -7.66 -3.15
C SER A 109 6.34 -6.87 -3.58
N THR A 110 6.36 -6.28 -4.76
CA THR A 110 5.16 -5.70 -5.39
C THR A 110 4.62 -6.66 -6.45
N SER A 111 3.31 -6.62 -6.64
CA SER A 111 2.64 -7.29 -7.76
C SER A 111 2.53 -6.32 -8.93
N GLU A 112 2.62 -6.83 -10.16
CA GLU A 112 2.26 -6.05 -11.37
C GLU A 112 0.75 -5.75 -11.44
N GLU A 113 -0.04 -6.39 -10.58
CA GLU A 113 -1.48 -6.16 -10.46
C GLU A 113 -1.75 -4.83 -9.72
N PRO A 114 -2.66 -3.99 -10.22
CA PRO A 114 -3.06 -2.78 -9.52
C PRO A 114 -3.81 -3.11 -8.22
N LEU A 115 -3.70 -2.21 -7.25
CA LEU A 115 -4.19 -2.35 -5.87
C LEU A 115 -5.66 -2.72 -5.80
N PHE A 116 -6.50 -2.06 -6.61
CA PHE A 116 -7.93 -2.34 -6.62
C PHE A 116 -8.25 -3.75 -7.14
N VAL A 117 -7.53 -4.26 -8.15
CA VAL A 117 -7.73 -5.63 -8.68
C VAL A 117 -7.33 -6.65 -7.62
N ALA A 118 -6.22 -6.42 -6.94
CA ALA A 118 -5.78 -7.26 -5.85
C ALA A 118 -6.81 -7.27 -4.70
N ALA A 119 -7.30 -6.10 -4.30
CA ALA A 119 -8.33 -5.96 -3.27
C ALA A 119 -9.65 -6.66 -3.65
N GLU A 120 -10.06 -6.61 -4.92
CA GLU A 120 -11.27 -7.30 -5.40
C GLU A 120 -11.20 -8.81 -5.16
N ARG A 121 -10.04 -9.42 -5.44
CA ARG A 121 -9.83 -10.86 -5.20
C ARG A 121 -10.05 -11.19 -3.72
N HIS A 122 -9.51 -10.38 -2.82
CA HIS A 122 -9.69 -10.56 -1.38
C HIS A 122 -11.15 -10.34 -0.95
N LEU A 123 -11.84 -9.34 -1.52
CA LEU A 123 -13.26 -9.11 -1.26
C LEU A 123 -14.12 -10.30 -1.68
N ARG A 124 -13.89 -10.89 -2.86
CA ARG A 124 -14.64 -12.10 -3.28
C ARG A 124 -14.39 -13.28 -2.33
N LEU A 125 -13.14 -13.47 -1.88
CA LEU A 125 -12.76 -14.54 -0.96
C LEU A 125 -13.35 -14.36 0.45
N LEU A 126 -13.47 -13.12 0.92
CA LEU A 126 -14.01 -12.79 2.24
C LEU A 126 -15.54 -12.63 2.20
N GLY A 127 -16.09 -12.07 1.14
CA GLY A 127 -17.53 -11.90 0.92
C GLY A 127 -18.27 -13.23 0.90
N GLY A 128 -17.70 -14.25 0.26
CA GLY A 128 -18.24 -15.61 0.34
C GLY A 128 -18.19 -16.24 1.73
N ARG A 129 -17.24 -15.83 2.60
CA ARG A 129 -17.16 -16.28 4.00
C ARG A 129 -18.11 -15.52 4.92
N LEU A 130 -18.37 -14.25 4.62
CA LEU A 130 -19.17 -13.33 5.44
C LEU A 130 -20.62 -13.19 4.92
N ASP A 131 -20.99 -13.93 3.86
CA ASP A 131 -22.29 -13.85 3.18
C ASP A 131 -22.64 -12.41 2.72
N LYS A 132 -21.64 -11.69 2.21
CA LYS A 132 -21.79 -10.32 1.70
C LYS A 132 -21.84 -10.33 0.18
N ASN A 133 -22.83 -9.66 -0.38
CA ASN A 133 -22.95 -9.46 -1.83
C ASN A 133 -22.23 -8.19 -2.28
N ASP A 134 -21.25 -8.34 -3.18
CA ASP A 134 -20.41 -7.26 -3.69
C ASP A 134 -21.05 -6.48 -4.88
N ALA A 135 -22.33 -6.70 -5.18
CA ALA A 135 -22.99 -6.13 -6.37
C ALA A 135 -22.91 -4.60 -6.44
N GLY A 136 -23.11 -3.92 -5.31
CA GLY A 136 -23.01 -2.45 -5.25
C GLY A 136 -21.59 -1.91 -5.42
N LEU A 137 -20.56 -2.72 -5.20
CA LEU A 137 -19.17 -2.31 -5.39
C LEU A 137 -18.78 -2.29 -6.87
N ARG A 138 -19.28 -3.26 -7.64
CA ARG A 138 -19.04 -3.33 -9.09
C ARG A 138 -19.64 -2.14 -9.82
N GLU A 139 -20.84 -1.73 -9.44
CA GLU A 139 -21.52 -0.57 -10.01
C GLU A 139 -20.69 0.72 -9.83
N ILE A 140 -20.12 0.93 -8.64
CA ILE A 140 -19.26 2.09 -8.34
C ILE A 140 -18.01 2.11 -9.24
N GLN A 141 -17.38 0.95 -9.47
CA GLN A 141 -16.19 0.87 -10.33
C GLN A 141 -16.52 1.02 -11.81
N GLU A 142 -17.62 0.42 -12.28
CA GLU A 142 -18.06 0.58 -13.66
C GLU A 142 -18.37 2.04 -13.97
N GLU A 143 -19.01 2.77 -13.05
CA GLU A 143 -19.24 4.20 -13.22
C GLU A 143 -17.92 4.98 -13.28
N ARG A 144 -16.98 4.67 -12.39
CA ARG A 144 -15.66 5.33 -12.36
C ARG A 144 -14.85 5.06 -13.62
N ALA A 145 -14.84 3.81 -14.10
CA ALA A 145 -14.17 3.43 -15.34
C ALA A 145 -14.74 4.21 -16.54
N ARG A 146 -16.08 4.32 -16.64
CA ARG A 146 -16.73 5.13 -17.68
C ARG A 146 -16.33 6.60 -17.61
N ARG A 147 -16.21 7.18 -16.41
CA ARG A 147 -15.74 8.57 -16.25
C ARG A 147 -14.31 8.76 -16.72
N ILE A 148 -13.41 7.86 -16.34
CA ILE A 148 -11.99 7.91 -16.75
C ILE A 148 -11.86 7.75 -18.27
N GLU A 149 -12.61 6.83 -18.88
CA GLU A 149 -12.62 6.65 -20.34
C GLU A 149 -13.15 7.89 -21.07
N ALA A 150 -14.21 8.51 -20.55
CA ALA A 150 -14.76 9.75 -21.11
C ALA A 150 -13.75 10.91 -21.00
N GLU A 151 -13.08 11.06 -19.85
CA GLU A 151 -12.02 12.07 -19.66
C GLU A 151 -10.84 11.84 -20.62
N LYS A 152 -10.41 10.59 -20.79
CA LYS A 152 -9.35 10.23 -21.75
C LYS A 152 -9.76 10.57 -23.18
N ALA A 153 -11.00 10.30 -23.57
CA ALA A 153 -11.52 10.63 -24.90
C ALA A 153 -11.48 12.15 -25.15
N VAL A 154 -11.93 12.96 -24.20
CA VAL A 154 -11.88 14.42 -24.29
C VAL A 154 -10.44 14.93 -24.44
N VAL A 155 -9.51 14.38 -23.65
CA VAL A 155 -8.08 14.75 -23.74
C VAL A 155 -7.48 14.38 -25.10
N GLU A 156 -7.85 13.23 -25.67
CA GLU A 156 -7.38 12.84 -27.00
C GLU A 156 -8.01 13.69 -28.12
N GLU A 157 -9.29 14.06 -28.00
CA GLU A 157 -9.94 15.02 -28.91
C GLU A 157 -9.24 16.39 -28.86
N GLU A 158 -8.95 16.92 -27.67
CA GLU A 158 -8.20 18.17 -27.52
C GLU A 158 -6.79 18.09 -28.15
N LYS A 159 -6.10 16.95 -28.00
CA LYS A 159 -4.79 16.73 -28.62
C LYS A 159 -4.89 16.71 -30.14
N GLN A 160 -5.91 16.06 -30.70
CA GLN A 160 -6.16 16.03 -32.15
C GLN A 160 -6.45 17.42 -32.68
N GLU A 161 -7.33 18.20 -32.03
CA GLU A 161 -7.61 19.58 -32.43
C GLU A 161 -6.37 20.48 -32.36
N ARG A 162 -5.53 20.32 -31.32
CA ARG A 162 -4.25 21.05 -31.22
C ARG A 162 -3.28 20.65 -32.33
N ALA A 163 -3.22 19.37 -32.69
CA ALA A 163 -2.38 18.88 -33.79
C ALA A 163 -2.85 19.44 -35.15
N GLU A 164 -4.15 19.44 -35.42
CA GLU A 164 -4.73 20.01 -36.63
C GLU A 164 -4.51 21.54 -36.72
N ARG A 165 -4.67 22.24 -35.60
CA ARG A 165 -4.42 23.68 -35.51
C ARG A 165 -2.94 24.00 -35.72
N GLY A 166 -2.04 23.19 -35.16
CA GLY A 166 -0.60 23.30 -35.37
C GLY A 166 -0.18 23.07 -36.82
N ASN A 167 -0.79 22.09 -37.49
CA ASN A 167 -0.52 21.80 -38.90
C ASN A 167 -0.98 22.93 -39.83
N ARG A 168 -2.11 23.59 -39.50
CA ARG A 168 -2.65 24.74 -40.26
C ARG A 168 -1.73 25.97 -40.25
N TYR A 169 -0.87 26.14 -39.24
CA TYR A 169 0.15 27.21 -39.21
C TYR A 169 1.49 26.80 -39.85
N GLY A 170 1.72 25.50 -40.08
CA GLY A 170 2.95 24.96 -40.70
C GLY A 170 2.94 24.96 -42.23
N GLU A 171 1.77 25.11 -42.87
CA GLU A 171 1.64 25.15 -44.33
C GLU A 171 1.95 26.51 -44.97
N GLY A 172 2.33 27.51 -44.16
CA GLY A 172 2.91 28.77 -44.62
C GLY A 172 4.37 28.65 -45.07
N LYS A 173 4.74 27.61 -45.82
CA LYS A 173 6.03 27.60 -46.54
C LYS A 173 5.93 28.61 -47.69
N VAL A 174 6.37 29.83 -47.42
CA VAL A 174 6.65 30.83 -48.47
C VAL A 174 7.63 30.19 -49.44
N PRO A 175 7.32 30.05 -50.74
CA PRO A 175 8.31 29.57 -51.68
C PRO A 175 9.40 30.63 -51.80
N CYS A 176 10.55 30.39 -51.18
CA CYS A 176 11.76 31.14 -51.47
C CYS A 176 12.18 30.85 -52.92
N SER A 177 11.61 31.58 -53.88
CA SER A 177 12.17 31.69 -55.22
C SER A 177 13.45 32.52 -55.12
N MET A 178 14.61 31.87 -54.97
CA MET A 178 15.88 32.52 -55.25
C MET A 178 16.01 32.71 -56.76
N THR A 179 15.47 33.82 -57.26
CA THR A 179 15.79 34.34 -58.57
C THR A 179 17.24 34.86 -58.52
N THR A 180 18.17 34.08 -59.06
CA THR A 180 19.57 34.46 -59.21
C THR A 180 19.68 35.64 -60.16
N LEU A 181 19.87 36.85 -59.60
CA LEU A 181 20.29 38.03 -60.35
C LEU A 181 21.72 37.79 -60.86
N ARG A 182 21.85 37.54 -62.16
CA ARG A 182 23.09 37.69 -62.92
C ARG A 182 23.45 39.17 -62.94
N VAL A 183 24.56 39.53 -62.28
CA VAL A 183 25.25 40.81 -62.48
C VAL A 183 26.48 40.52 -63.34
N CYS A 184 26.64 41.37 -64.36
CA CYS A 184 27.70 41.35 -65.37
C CYS A 184 29.11 41.51 -64.79
#